data_AF-A0A9P4R2Q2-F1
#
_entry.id   AF-A0A9P4R2Q2-F1
#
_cell.length_a   1.000
_cell.length_b   1.000
_cell.length_c   1.000
_cell.angle_alpha   90.00
_cell.angle_beta   90.00
_cell.angle_gamma   90.00
#
_symmetry.space_group_name_H-M   'P 1'
#
loop_
_entity.id
_entity.type
_entity.pdbx_description
1 polymer ?
#
loop_
_entity_poly.entity_id
_entity_poly.type
_entity_poly.pdbx_seq_one_letter_code
_entity_poly.pdbx_strand_id
1 'polypeptide(L)'
;SKDACVICLEDITERAITAPCNHCTFDFLCLVSWLQERPTCPLCKAEVTAVQYDWRTPEDFKTYFVRSIATTQQISSTYHENARSRLPRRLRTARRPHPPPGPDTALLRRRHVYRRKLYSLHVGSNQISQYRDLTPQTFAQSAELQSRAKAWIRRELRVFSFLDAEPDQMPSEGGATTSSNAEFLLSYIIAILRKVDLKSSNGHAEDLLQEFLGRDNTRLFLHELGSWLRSPYTRLGEWDRTVQYREEL
;
A
#
# COMPACT_ATOMS: atom_id res chain seq x y z
N SER A 1 27.78 -12.52 21.32
CA SER A 1 27.31 -11.80 20.11
C SER A 1 25.86 -12.15 19.91
N LYS A 2 24.96 -11.18 19.88
CA LYS A 2 23.54 -11.43 19.64
C LYS A 2 23.34 -11.62 18.14
N ASP A 3 22.60 -12.65 17.75
CA ASP A 3 22.25 -12.85 16.34
C ASP A 3 21.20 -11.79 15.96
N ALA A 4 21.61 -10.83 15.13
CA ALA A 4 20.75 -9.76 14.63
C ALA A 4 20.09 -10.17 13.30
N CYS A 5 18.83 -9.79 13.11
CA CYS A 5 18.08 -10.05 11.90
C CYS A 5 18.63 -9.19 10.75
N VAL A 6 19.00 -9.80 9.61
CA VAL A 6 19.57 -9.03 8.48
C VAL A 6 18.55 -8.14 7.75
N ILE A 7 17.26 -8.24 8.10
CA ILE A 7 16.17 -7.47 7.48
C ILE A 7 15.87 -6.20 8.31
N CYS A 8 15.68 -6.34 9.63
CA CYS A 8 15.37 -5.19 10.51
C CYS A 8 16.57 -4.66 11.31
N LEU A 9 17.71 -5.38 11.31
CA LEU A 9 18.92 -5.07 12.08
C LEU A 9 18.74 -5.06 13.61
N GLU A 10 17.62 -5.59 14.10
CA GLU A 10 17.32 -5.78 15.54
C GLU A 10 17.66 -7.22 15.99
N ASP A 11 17.67 -7.45 17.31
CA ASP A 11 17.87 -8.79 17.90
C ASP A 11 16.79 -9.77 17.42
N ILE A 12 17.16 -10.98 16.98
CA ILE A 12 16.19 -12.00 16.53
C ILE A 12 15.37 -12.48 17.72
N THR A 13 14.06 -12.23 17.70
CA THR A 13 13.13 -12.67 18.75
C THR A 13 12.54 -14.04 18.43
N GLU A 14 12.17 -14.27 17.18
CA GLU A 14 11.62 -15.53 16.70
C GLU A 14 12.40 -15.98 15.46
N ARG A 15 13.32 -16.94 15.64
CA ARG A 15 14.21 -17.38 14.57
C ARG A 15 13.45 -18.11 13.48
N ALA A 16 13.69 -17.72 12.23
CA ALA A 16 13.11 -18.36 11.07
C ALA A 16 14.18 -18.91 10.12
N ILE A 17 13.97 -20.15 9.69
CA ILE A 17 14.88 -20.91 8.82
C ILE A 17 14.22 -21.10 7.46
N THR A 18 14.89 -20.64 6.41
CA THR A 18 14.42 -20.81 5.02
C THR A 18 14.70 -22.23 4.52
N ALA A 19 13.77 -22.83 3.77
CA ALA A 19 13.98 -24.07 3.02
C ALA A 19 13.88 -23.78 1.52
N PRO A 20 14.77 -24.32 0.66
CA PRO A 20 15.78 -25.35 0.96
C PRO A 20 17.17 -24.80 1.38
N CYS A 21 17.39 -23.48 1.34
CA CYS A 21 18.73 -22.91 1.52
C CYS A 21 19.22 -22.81 2.97
N ASN A 22 18.39 -23.13 3.96
CA ASN A 22 18.71 -23.22 5.40
C ASN A 22 19.31 -21.97 6.05
N HIS A 23 19.19 -20.79 5.42
CA HIS A 23 19.57 -19.53 6.05
C HIS A 23 18.61 -19.19 7.20
N CYS A 24 19.17 -18.80 8.35
CA CYS A 24 18.45 -18.65 9.62
C CYS A 24 18.68 -17.30 10.34
N THR A 25 19.32 -16.32 9.68
CA THR A 25 19.66 -15.01 10.26
C THR A 25 18.53 -13.99 10.13
N PHE A 26 17.30 -14.44 10.39
CA PHE A 26 16.09 -13.64 10.21
C PHE A 26 15.14 -13.84 11.40
N ASP A 27 14.45 -12.76 11.74
CA ASP A 27 13.22 -12.84 12.50
C ASP A 27 12.07 -13.32 11.60
N PHE A 28 11.18 -14.14 12.14
CA PHE A 28 10.07 -14.75 11.39
C PHE A 28 9.18 -13.74 10.71
N LEU A 29 8.78 -12.67 11.39
CA LEU A 29 7.90 -11.66 10.80
C LEU A 29 8.59 -10.91 9.68
N CYS A 30 9.89 -10.65 9.83
CA CYS A 30 10.70 -10.01 8.81
C CYS A 30 10.82 -10.88 7.55
N LEU A 31 11.12 -12.17 7.74
CA LEU A 31 11.29 -13.11 6.64
C LEU A 31 9.97 -13.39 5.90
N VAL A 32 8.85 -13.54 6.62
CA VAL A 32 7.54 -13.73 5.99
C VAL A 32 7.11 -12.49 5.20
N SER A 33 7.36 -11.28 5.72
CA SER A 33 7.07 -10.03 5.00
C SER A 33 7.88 -9.94 3.70
N TRP A 34 9.15 -10.33 3.74
CA TRP A 34 10.00 -10.40 2.54
C TRP A 34 9.47 -11.40 1.51
N LEU A 35 9.08 -12.60 1.95
CA LEU A 35 8.61 -13.68 1.07
C LEU A 35 7.26 -13.41 0.41
N GLN A 36 6.47 -12.47 0.95
CA GLN A 36 5.24 -11.99 0.29
C GLN A 36 5.53 -11.15 -0.96
N GLU A 37 6.64 -10.41 -0.98
CA GLU A 37 7.04 -9.60 -2.13
C GLU A 37 7.92 -10.40 -3.10
N ARG A 38 8.85 -11.21 -2.57
CA ARG A 38 9.80 -12.00 -3.37
C ARG A 38 9.95 -13.38 -2.77
N PRO A 39 9.53 -14.48 -3.43
CA PRO A 39 9.64 -15.84 -2.90
C PRO A 39 11.09 -16.37 -2.95
N THR A 40 12.09 -15.52 -2.68
CA THR A 40 13.52 -15.82 -2.77
C THR A 40 14.21 -15.43 -1.47
N CYS A 41 15.24 -16.17 -1.05
CA CYS A 41 15.99 -15.89 0.16
C CYS A 41 16.75 -14.55 0.05
N PRO A 42 16.72 -13.68 1.09
CA PRO A 42 17.46 -12.41 1.07
C PRO A 42 18.98 -12.57 0.91
N LEU A 43 19.55 -13.70 1.36
CA LEU A 43 21.00 -13.92 1.36
C LEU A 43 21.51 -14.55 0.06
N CYS A 44 20.91 -15.66 -0.36
CA CYS A 44 21.41 -16.42 -1.52
C CYS A 44 20.54 -16.29 -2.78
N LYS A 45 19.40 -15.58 -2.70
CA LYS A 45 18.43 -15.43 -3.80
C LYS A 45 17.79 -16.73 -4.29
N ALA A 46 18.02 -17.87 -3.62
CA ALA A 46 17.35 -19.13 -3.94
C ALA A 46 15.85 -19.04 -3.65
N GLU A 47 15.02 -19.69 -4.46
CA GLU A 47 13.57 -19.77 -4.22
C GLU A 47 13.29 -20.49 -2.90
N VAL A 48 12.49 -19.86 -2.04
CA VAL A 48 12.14 -20.39 -0.72
C VAL A 48 10.75 -21.01 -0.81
N THR A 49 10.65 -22.31 -0.52
CA THR A 49 9.39 -23.06 -0.58
C THR A 49 8.69 -23.09 0.78
N ALA A 50 9.45 -23.05 1.87
CA ALA A 50 8.92 -23.08 3.22
C ALA A 50 9.84 -22.33 4.19
N VAL A 51 9.28 -21.91 5.32
CA VAL A 51 9.97 -21.28 6.43
C VAL A 51 9.62 -22.01 7.71
N GLN A 52 10.61 -22.47 8.45
CA GLN A 52 10.45 -23.15 9.74
C GLN A 52 10.74 -22.16 10.88
N TYR A 53 9.87 -22.07 11.88
CA TYR A 53 9.91 -21.09 12.96
C TYR A 53 9.30 -21.64 14.26
N ASP A 54 9.39 -20.89 15.37
CA ASP A 54 8.88 -21.29 16.71
C ASP A 54 9.42 -22.67 17.15
N TRP A 55 10.74 -22.85 17.08
CA TRP A 55 11.41 -24.08 17.50
C TRP A 55 11.40 -24.20 19.03
N ARG A 56 10.59 -25.11 19.58
CA ARG A 56 10.53 -25.38 21.02
C ARG A 56 11.32 -26.61 21.41
N THR A 57 11.40 -27.59 20.51
CA THR A 57 12.28 -28.76 20.55
C THR A 57 12.76 -29.06 19.12
N PRO A 58 13.77 -29.93 18.90
CA PRO A 58 14.24 -30.27 17.56
C PRO A 58 13.17 -30.88 16.64
N GLU A 59 12.06 -31.35 17.20
CA GLU A 59 10.95 -32.01 16.50
C GLU A 59 9.66 -31.16 16.52
N ASP A 60 9.59 -30.11 17.33
CA ASP A 60 8.43 -29.23 17.48
C ASP A 60 8.74 -27.83 16.94
N PHE A 61 8.34 -27.61 15.68
CA PHE A 61 8.46 -26.35 14.97
C PHE A 61 7.24 -26.14 14.06
N LYS A 62 6.96 -24.88 13.75
CA LYS A 62 5.91 -24.50 12.80
C LYS A 62 6.50 -24.28 11.43
N THR A 63 5.76 -24.66 10.40
CA THR A 63 6.17 -24.46 8.99
C THR A 63 5.19 -23.53 8.29
N TYR A 64 5.71 -22.42 7.77
CA TYR A 64 5.02 -21.51 6.87
C TYR A 64 5.37 -21.85 5.42
N PHE A 65 4.40 -22.29 4.63
CA PHE A 65 4.61 -22.59 3.21
C PHE A 65 4.47 -21.32 2.36
N VAL A 66 5.50 -21.03 1.56
CA VAL A 66 5.50 -19.91 0.62
C VAL A 66 4.71 -20.33 -0.61
N ARG A 67 3.61 -19.63 -0.89
CA ARG A 67 2.76 -19.94 -2.05
C ARG A 67 3.50 -19.59 -3.33
N SER A 68 4.05 -20.60 -4.00
CA SER A 68 4.47 -20.45 -5.40
C SER A 68 3.22 -20.17 -6.25
N ILE A 69 3.25 -19.13 -7.07
CA ILE A 69 2.21 -18.86 -8.08
C ILE A 69 2.44 -19.85 -9.23
N ALA A 70 2.24 -21.14 -8.95
CA ALA A 70 2.22 -22.20 -9.93
C ALA A 70 0.76 -22.45 -10.31
N THR A 71 0.40 -21.97 -11.49
CA THR A 71 -0.58 -22.50 -12.44
C THR A 71 -1.62 -23.47 -11.86
N THR A 72 -2.87 -23.00 -11.77
CA THR A 72 -4.05 -23.88 -11.66
C THR A 72 -4.10 -24.79 -12.89
N GLN A 73 -3.51 -25.97 -12.79
CA GLN A 73 -3.82 -27.10 -13.66
C GLN A 73 -4.88 -27.96 -13.01
N GLN A 74 -5.93 -28.13 -13.80
CA GLN A 74 -7.00 -29.08 -13.73
C GLN A 74 -6.69 -30.37 -12.96
N ILE A 75 -7.54 -30.68 -11.97
CA ILE A 75 -7.95 -32.06 -11.75
C ILE A 75 -9.46 -32.09 -11.92
N SER A 76 -9.85 -32.46 -13.14
CA SER A 76 -11.14 -33.01 -13.49
C SER A 76 -11.35 -34.32 -12.72
N SER A 77 -12.34 -34.35 -11.84
CA SER A 77 -12.99 -35.60 -11.43
C SER A 77 -14.48 -35.49 -11.75
N THR A 78 -14.81 -36.17 -12.85
CA THR A 78 -16.14 -36.57 -13.27
C THR A 78 -16.90 -37.25 -12.13
N TYR A 79 -18.03 -36.68 -11.73
CA TYR A 79 -19.14 -37.45 -11.20
C TYR A 79 -20.43 -36.98 -11.85
N HIS A 80 -21.11 -37.97 -12.42
CA HIS A 80 -22.38 -37.89 -13.12
C HIS A 80 -23.56 -37.55 -12.20
N GLU A 81 -24.53 -36.88 -12.82
CA GLU A 81 -25.99 -37.00 -12.61
C GLU A 81 -26.60 -36.66 -11.24
N ASN A 82 -27.42 -35.60 -11.22
CA ASN A 82 -28.84 -35.76 -11.54
C ASN A 82 -29.58 -34.43 -11.65
N ALA A 83 -30.46 -34.37 -12.66
CA ALA A 83 -31.40 -33.28 -12.88
C ALA A 83 -32.46 -33.20 -11.78
N ARG A 84 -32.92 -31.98 -11.46
CA ARG A 84 -34.35 -31.64 -11.39
C ARG A 84 -34.57 -30.14 -11.20
N SER A 85 -35.29 -29.59 -12.16
CA SER A 85 -35.87 -28.25 -12.21
C SER A 85 -36.60 -27.86 -10.92
N ARG A 86 -36.27 -26.68 -10.37
CA ARG A 86 -37.23 -25.77 -9.70
C ARG A 86 -36.74 -24.32 -9.85
N LEU A 87 -37.44 -23.54 -10.66
CA LEU A 87 -37.65 -22.11 -10.36
C LEU A 87 -38.58 -22.04 -9.13
N PRO A 88 -38.60 -20.99 -8.30
CA PRO A 88 -38.34 -19.59 -8.67
C PRO A 88 -37.57 -18.75 -7.63
N ARG A 89 -37.34 -17.47 -7.99
CA ARG A 89 -37.56 -16.25 -7.16
C ARG A 89 -36.40 -15.27 -7.29
N ARG A 90 -36.73 -14.07 -7.79
CA ARG A 90 -35.87 -12.88 -7.83
C ARG A 90 -35.24 -12.65 -6.46
N LEU A 91 -33.92 -12.84 -6.36
CA LEU A 91 -33.11 -12.34 -5.27
C LEU A 91 -32.28 -11.18 -5.80
N ARG A 92 -32.44 -10.05 -5.12
CA ARG A 92 -31.59 -8.85 -5.21
C ARG A 92 -30.14 -9.28 -5.37
N THR A 93 -29.46 -8.68 -6.34
CA THR A 93 -28.01 -8.76 -6.53
C THR A 93 -27.30 -8.45 -5.20
N ALA A 94 -26.96 -9.50 -4.45
CA ALA A 94 -26.01 -9.41 -3.37
C ALA A 94 -24.66 -9.08 -4.02
N ARG A 95 -24.22 -7.83 -3.88
CA ARG A 95 -22.85 -7.42 -4.19
C ARG A 95 -21.91 -8.39 -3.48
N ARG A 96 -21.21 -9.24 -4.24
CA ARG A 96 -20.09 -10.01 -3.71
C ARG A 96 -19.15 -9.02 -3.01
N PRO A 97 -18.77 -9.24 -1.74
CA PRO A 97 -17.68 -8.49 -1.13
C PRO A 97 -16.42 -8.78 -1.95
N HIS A 98 -16.02 -7.83 -2.79
CA HIS A 98 -14.73 -7.90 -3.47
C HIS A 98 -13.66 -7.87 -2.36
N PRO A 99 -12.71 -8.82 -2.34
CA PRO A 99 -11.58 -8.72 -1.43
C PRO A 99 -10.91 -7.36 -1.67
N PRO A 100 -10.47 -6.66 -0.60
CA PRO A 100 -9.80 -5.38 -0.77
C PRO A 100 -8.61 -5.59 -1.72
N PRO A 101 -8.45 -4.74 -2.75
CA PRO A 101 -7.30 -4.82 -3.66
C PRO A 101 -6.02 -4.82 -2.83
N GLY A 102 -5.12 -5.77 -3.12
CA GLY A 102 -3.79 -5.82 -2.49
C GLY A 102 -3.01 -4.52 -2.76
N PRO A 103 -2.01 -4.18 -1.91
CA PRO A 103 -1.29 -2.91 -1.97
C PRO A 103 -0.74 -2.59 -3.37
N ASP A 104 -0.28 -3.60 -4.11
CA ASP A 104 0.22 -3.44 -5.48
C ASP A 104 -0.87 -3.12 -6.49
N THR A 105 -2.04 -3.75 -6.39
CA THR A 105 -3.17 -3.46 -7.28
C THR A 105 -3.73 -2.06 -7.03
N ALA A 106 -3.75 -1.61 -5.77
CA ALA A 106 -4.11 -0.23 -5.44
C ALA A 106 -3.11 0.77 -6.01
N LEU A 107 -1.79 0.49 -5.92
CA LEU A 107 -0.76 1.35 -6.48
C LEU A 107 -0.83 1.41 -8.02
N LEU A 108 -1.06 0.29 -8.70
CA LEU A 108 -1.25 0.24 -10.16
C LEU A 108 -2.44 1.09 -10.60
N ARG A 109 -3.56 1.02 -9.86
CA ARG A 109 -4.71 1.88 -10.10
C ARG A 109 -4.37 3.36 -9.93
N ARG A 110 -3.62 3.72 -8.88
CA ARG A 110 -3.17 5.11 -8.69
C ARG A 110 -2.21 5.57 -9.79
N ARG A 111 -1.28 4.72 -10.24
CA ARG A 111 -0.43 5.00 -11.42
C ARG A 111 -1.26 5.30 -12.67
N HIS A 112 -2.34 4.56 -12.90
CA HIS A 112 -3.27 4.85 -13.99
C HIS A 112 -3.94 6.23 -13.82
N VAL A 113 -4.40 6.58 -12.61
CA VAL A 113 -4.98 7.89 -12.30
C VAL A 113 -4.03 9.05 -12.65
N TYR A 114 -2.76 9.01 -12.23
CA TYR A 114 -1.79 10.06 -12.57
C TYR A 114 -1.38 10.07 -14.03
N ARG A 115 -1.29 8.89 -14.67
CA ARG A 115 -0.97 8.77 -16.09
C ARG A 115 -2.07 9.37 -16.97
N ARG A 116 -3.33 9.19 -16.59
CA ARG A 116 -4.52 9.65 -17.34
C ARG A 116 -5.08 10.99 -16.86
N LYS A 117 -4.48 11.60 -15.83
CA LYS A 117 -4.93 12.86 -15.21
C LYS A 117 -6.40 12.81 -14.77
N LEU A 118 -6.79 11.71 -14.13
CA LEU A 118 -8.17 11.48 -13.73
C LEU A 118 -8.45 12.17 -12.38
N TYR A 119 -9.17 13.29 -12.43
CA TYR A 119 -9.65 13.97 -11.23
C TYR A 119 -10.85 13.23 -10.64
N SER A 120 -10.84 12.95 -9.35
CA SER A 120 -12.01 12.43 -8.65
C SER A 120 -13.17 13.41 -8.72
N LEU A 121 -14.38 12.88 -8.85
CA LEU A 121 -15.60 13.67 -8.85
C LEU A 121 -15.79 14.33 -7.47
N HIS A 122 -16.13 15.61 -7.48
CA HIS A 122 -16.35 16.37 -6.25
C HIS A 122 -17.59 15.86 -5.52
N VAL A 123 -17.41 15.54 -4.24
CA VAL A 123 -18.51 15.24 -3.32
C VAL A 123 -18.77 16.46 -2.43
N GLY A 124 -20.01 16.95 -2.46
CA GLY A 124 -20.46 18.06 -1.63
C GLY A 124 -20.46 17.70 -0.14
N SER A 125 -20.20 18.70 0.71
CA SER A 125 -20.27 18.57 2.18
C SER A 125 -21.74 18.58 2.63
N ASN A 126 -22.39 17.40 2.68
CA ASN A 126 -23.78 17.25 3.11
C ASN A 126 -23.86 16.31 4.32
N GLN A 127 -24.89 16.45 5.17
CA GLN A 127 -25.10 15.55 6.31
C GLN A 127 -25.20 14.07 5.89
N ILE A 128 -25.69 13.81 4.67
CA ILE A 128 -25.82 12.46 4.11
C ILE A 128 -24.46 11.92 3.62
N SER A 129 -23.63 12.77 3.03
CA SER A 129 -22.31 12.35 2.52
C SER A 129 -21.25 12.29 3.62
N GLN A 130 -21.45 12.98 4.74
CA GLN A 130 -20.49 13.14 5.84
C GLN A 130 -19.16 13.78 5.44
N TYR A 131 -19.05 14.33 4.22
CA TYR A 131 -17.88 15.07 3.81
C TYR A 131 -17.81 16.38 4.59
N ARG A 132 -16.65 16.69 5.15
CA ARG A 132 -16.42 17.92 5.93
C ARG A 132 -15.50 18.85 5.17
N ASP A 133 -15.58 20.15 5.45
CA ASP A 133 -14.60 21.09 4.94
C ASP A 133 -13.33 21.05 5.79
N LEU A 134 -12.18 21.14 5.10
CA LEU A 134 -10.87 21.14 5.72
C LEU A 134 -10.40 22.57 5.84
N THR A 135 -9.92 22.92 7.03
CA THR A 135 -9.16 24.15 7.25
C THR A 135 -7.78 23.79 7.80
N PRO A 136 -6.75 24.63 7.57
CA PRO A 136 -5.42 24.39 8.13
C PRO A 136 -5.43 24.24 9.64
N GLN A 137 -6.31 24.97 10.32
CA GLN A 137 -6.48 24.93 11.78
C GLN A 137 -7.04 23.59 12.25
N THR A 138 -8.12 23.11 11.61
CA THR A 138 -8.70 21.79 11.92
C THR A 138 -7.69 20.67 11.65
N PHE A 139 -6.90 20.80 10.58
CA PHE A 139 -5.84 19.84 10.25
C PHE A 139 -4.70 19.85 11.28
N ALA A 140 -4.26 21.03 11.70
CA ALA A 140 -3.18 21.18 12.69
C ALA A 140 -3.57 20.60 14.07
N GLN A 141 -4.85 20.70 14.45
CA GLN A 141 -5.35 20.20 15.74
C GLN A 141 -5.66 18.69 15.74
N SER A 142 -5.99 18.10 14.59
CA SER A 142 -6.39 16.68 14.51
C SER A 142 -5.22 15.76 14.20
N ALA A 143 -4.80 14.96 15.18
CA ALA A 143 -3.80 13.90 14.98
C ALA A 143 -4.30 12.80 14.02
N GLU A 144 -5.61 12.53 14.02
CA GLU A 144 -6.23 11.56 13.12
C GLU A 144 -6.12 12.01 11.66
N LEU A 145 -6.45 13.27 11.34
CA LEU A 145 -6.32 13.80 9.97
C LEU A 145 -4.85 13.78 9.51
N GLN A 146 -3.91 14.05 10.40
CA GLN A 146 -2.48 13.99 10.08
C GLN A 146 -2.01 12.55 9.82
N SER A 147 -2.48 11.57 10.60
CA SER A 147 -2.18 10.15 10.36
C SER A 147 -2.77 9.68 9.02
N ARG A 148 -4.03 10.04 8.75
CA ARG A 148 -4.71 9.76 7.48
C ARG A 148 -4.01 10.42 6.28
N ALA A 149 -3.57 11.66 6.43
CA ALA A 149 -2.77 12.35 5.41
C ALA A 149 -1.46 11.60 5.16
N LYS A 150 -0.71 11.27 6.21
CA LYS A 150 0.57 10.56 6.07
C LYS A 150 0.43 9.21 5.37
N ALA A 151 -0.59 8.43 5.75
CA ALA A 151 -0.86 7.14 5.12
C ALA A 151 -1.16 7.28 3.62
N TRP A 152 -1.99 8.26 3.25
CA TRP A 152 -2.31 8.53 1.85
C TRP A 152 -1.08 9.03 1.09
N ILE A 153 -0.40 10.07 1.59
CA ILE A 153 0.78 10.67 0.94
C ILE A 153 1.86 9.62 0.70
N ARG A 154 2.18 8.77 1.67
CA ARG A 154 3.18 7.70 1.49
C ARG A 154 2.84 6.75 0.36
N ARG A 155 1.57 6.37 0.20
CA ARG A 155 1.12 5.54 -0.93
C ARG A 155 1.29 6.29 -2.25
N GLU A 156 0.90 7.56 -2.29
CA GLU A 156 0.92 8.35 -3.51
C GLU A 156 2.33 8.71 -3.97
N LEU A 157 3.25 8.96 -3.04
CA LEU A 157 4.65 9.23 -3.39
C LEU A 157 5.31 8.03 -4.10
N ARG A 158 4.92 6.79 -3.76
CA ARG A 158 5.35 5.56 -4.48
C ARG A 158 4.86 5.47 -5.93
N VAL A 159 3.93 6.34 -6.36
CA VAL A 159 3.57 6.45 -7.79
C VAL A 159 4.73 7.07 -8.57
N PHE A 160 5.47 7.96 -7.94
CA PHE A 160 6.58 8.70 -8.54
C PHE A 160 7.89 7.95 -8.28
N SER A 161 8.18 6.93 -9.09
CA SER A 161 9.36 6.07 -8.92
C SER A 161 10.70 6.81 -8.96
N PHE A 162 10.75 8.04 -9.48
CA PHE A 162 11.94 8.88 -9.44
C PHE A 162 12.27 9.40 -8.03
N LEU A 163 11.30 9.45 -7.12
CA LEU A 163 11.54 9.79 -5.70
C LEU A 163 12.24 8.65 -4.96
N ASP A 164 12.15 7.44 -5.50
CA ASP A 164 12.81 6.23 -4.98
C ASP A 164 14.15 5.95 -5.69
N ALA A 165 14.50 6.72 -6.72
CA ALA A 165 15.68 6.48 -7.56
C ALA A 165 16.82 7.47 -7.24
N GLU A 166 17.95 6.96 -6.77
CA GLU A 166 19.21 7.70 -6.76
C GLU A 166 19.75 7.86 -8.20
N PRO A 167 20.25 9.03 -8.60
CA PRO A 167 21.03 9.16 -9.83
C PRO A 167 22.38 8.45 -9.64
N ASP A 168 22.55 7.35 -10.36
CA ASP A 168 23.79 6.61 -10.66
C ASP A 168 25.11 7.24 -10.13
N GLN A 169 25.65 6.72 -9.01
CA GLN A 169 27.09 6.73 -8.68
C GLN A 169 27.43 5.82 -7.47
N MET A 170 27.99 4.65 -7.77
CA MET A 170 28.88 3.80 -6.95
C MET A 170 28.39 3.16 -5.63
N PRO A 171 28.75 1.89 -5.35
CA PRO A 171 28.35 1.17 -4.15
C PRO A 171 29.23 1.58 -2.96
N SER A 172 28.76 2.51 -2.14
CA SER A 172 29.28 2.69 -0.78
C SER A 172 28.41 1.91 0.19
N GLU A 173 29.07 1.07 0.98
CA GLU A 173 28.50 0.30 2.07
C GLU A 173 27.81 1.20 3.09
N GLY A 174 26.56 0.88 3.41
CA GLY A 174 25.85 1.42 4.56
C GLY A 174 24.70 2.37 4.23
N GLY A 175 23.47 1.90 4.45
CA GLY A 175 22.34 2.76 4.78
C GLY A 175 21.24 2.85 3.71
N ALA A 176 20.04 2.43 4.11
CA ALA A 176 18.78 2.68 3.43
C ALA A 176 18.66 4.15 2.97
N THR A 177 18.57 4.39 1.66
CA THR A 177 18.59 5.77 1.12
C THR A 177 17.50 6.06 0.09
N THR A 178 16.70 5.08 -0.34
CA THR A 178 15.59 5.35 -1.29
C THR A 178 14.33 5.93 -0.62
N SER A 179 14.30 6.03 0.73
CA SER A 179 13.17 6.59 1.50
C SER A 179 13.36 8.05 1.94
N SER A 180 14.53 8.64 1.74
CA SER A 180 14.87 9.97 2.32
C SER A 180 14.10 11.10 1.65
N ASN A 181 14.07 11.13 0.31
CA ASN A 181 13.39 12.16 -0.47
C ASN A 181 11.87 12.09 -0.31
N ALA A 182 11.31 10.88 -0.33
CA ALA A 182 9.89 10.67 -0.11
C ALA A 182 9.45 11.03 1.32
N GLU A 183 10.23 10.67 2.35
CA GLU A 183 9.91 11.03 3.74
C GLU A 183 10.17 12.52 4.04
N PHE A 184 11.14 13.14 3.38
CA PHE A 184 11.31 14.60 3.38
C PHE A 184 10.08 15.28 2.78
N LEU A 185 9.67 14.89 1.57
CA LEU A 185 8.54 15.48 0.86
C LEU A 185 7.23 15.22 1.61
N LEU A 186 7.06 14.05 2.22
CA LEU A 186 5.97 13.76 3.15
C LEU A 186 5.93 14.78 4.30
N SER A 187 7.07 14.97 4.98
CA SER A 187 7.17 15.91 6.11
C SER A 187 6.89 17.34 5.68
N TYR A 188 7.37 17.73 4.50
CA TYR A 188 7.14 19.03 3.88
C TYR A 188 5.66 19.25 3.53
N ILE A 189 5.00 18.28 2.88
CA ILE A 189 3.57 18.34 2.57
C ILE A 189 2.74 18.46 3.85
N ILE A 190 3.06 17.70 4.90
CA ILE A 190 2.37 17.83 6.19
C ILE A 190 2.56 19.24 6.78
N ALA A 191 3.74 19.84 6.65
CA ALA A 191 3.97 21.22 7.10
C ALA A 191 3.17 22.24 6.28
N ILE A 192 3.03 22.04 4.96
CA ILE A 192 2.16 22.86 4.09
C ILE A 192 0.71 22.76 4.56
N LEU A 193 0.18 21.55 4.76
CA LEU A 193 -1.22 21.34 5.17
C LEU A 193 -1.57 21.99 6.51
N ARG A 194 -0.59 22.21 7.40
CA ARG A 194 -0.77 22.90 8.68
C ARG A 194 -0.86 24.43 8.53
N LYS A 195 -0.34 25.00 7.45
CA LYS A 195 -0.17 26.46 7.28
C LYS A 195 -0.95 27.03 6.10
N VAL A 196 -1.21 26.24 5.08
CA VAL A 196 -1.77 26.66 3.80
C VAL A 196 -3.10 25.95 3.56
N ASP A 197 -4.10 26.69 3.13
CA ASP A 197 -5.38 26.11 2.71
C ASP A 197 -5.26 25.53 1.30
N LEU A 198 -5.57 24.24 1.17
CA LEU A 198 -5.59 23.51 -0.10
C LEU A 198 -6.60 24.08 -1.12
N LYS A 199 -7.67 24.73 -0.64
CA LYS A 199 -8.70 25.33 -1.51
C LYS A 199 -8.42 26.80 -1.84
N SER A 200 -7.28 27.34 -1.40
CA SER A 200 -6.97 28.74 -1.61
C SER A 200 -6.82 29.05 -3.10
N SER A 201 -7.56 30.06 -3.57
CA SER A 201 -7.56 30.49 -4.98
C SER A 201 -6.22 31.07 -5.45
N ASN A 202 -5.29 31.31 -4.53
CA ASN A 202 -3.96 31.83 -4.83
C ASN A 202 -2.99 30.77 -5.37
N GLY A 203 -3.35 29.48 -5.40
CA GLY A 203 -2.49 28.42 -5.94
C GLY A 203 -1.21 28.18 -5.13
N HIS A 204 -1.07 28.75 -3.92
CA HIS A 204 0.18 28.74 -3.18
C HIS A 204 0.66 27.31 -2.86
N ALA A 205 -0.27 26.38 -2.57
CA ALA A 205 0.09 24.98 -2.35
C ALA A 205 0.61 24.29 -3.63
N GLU A 206 0.11 24.69 -4.81
CA GLU A 206 0.60 24.18 -6.10
C GLU A 206 2.03 24.66 -6.35
N ASP A 207 2.29 25.95 -6.13
CA ASP A 207 3.60 26.56 -6.39
C ASP A 207 4.71 25.95 -5.54
N LEU A 208 4.42 25.58 -4.28
CA LEU A 208 5.39 24.94 -3.39
C LEU A 208 5.75 23.50 -3.77
N LEU A 209 4.86 22.81 -4.48
CA LEU A 209 5.01 21.37 -4.76
C LEU A 209 5.27 21.05 -6.23
N GLN A 210 5.02 21.98 -7.15
CA GLN A 210 5.21 21.76 -8.59
C GLN A 210 6.65 21.45 -8.98
N GLU A 211 7.64 21.93 -8.24
CA GLU A 211 9.06 21.65 -8.51
C GLU A 211 9.42 20.18 -8.24
N PHE A 212 8.71 19.53 -7.31
CA PHE A 212 9.00 18.14 -6.92
C PHE A 212 8.21 17.12 -7.75
N LEU A 213 6.93 17.38 -8.02
CA LEU A 213 6.05 16.41 -8.67
C LEU A 213 5.73 16.77 -10.13
N GLY A 214 6.01 18.01 -10.55
CA GLY A 214 5.55 18.60 -11.80
C GLY A 214 4.15 19.22 -11.67
N ARG A 215 3.92 20.33 -12.37
CA ARG A 215 2.70 21.17 -12.25
C ARG A 215 1.39 20.39 -12.32
N ASP A 216 1.21 19.56 -13.36
CA ASP A 216 -0.04 18.81 -13.56
C ASP A 216 -0.25 17.71 -12.52
N ASN A 217 0.84 17.05 -12.10
CA ASN A 217 0.78 16.04 -11.05
C ASN A 217 0.46 16.67 -9.70
N THR A 218 1.06 17.81 -9.39
CA THR A 218 0.80 18.55 -8.15
C THR A 218 -0.67 18.96 -8.04
N ARG A 219 -1.25 19.50 -9.11
CA ARG A 219 -2.68 19.85 -9.15
C ARG A 219 -3.57 18.65 -8.85
N LEU A 220 -3.31 17.53 -9.53
CA LEU A 220 -4.06 16.30 -9.30
C LEU A 220 -3.83 15.76 -7.88
N PHE A 221 -2.60 15.74 -7.41
CA PHE A 221 -2.22 15.28 -6.08
C PHE A 221 -2.96 16.06 -5.00
N LEU A 222 -2.99 17.39 -5.07
CA LEU A 222 -3.67 18.24 -4.11
C LEU A 222 -5.20 18.08 -4.18
N HIS A 223 -5.76 17.93 -5.38
CA HIS A 223 -7.17 17.65 -5.57
C HIS A 223 -7.59 16.33 -4.91
N GLU A 224 -6.83 15.26 -5.14
CA GLU A 224 -7.11 13.94 -4.58
C GLU A 224 -6.87 13.91 -3.06
N LEU A 225 -5.83 14.58 -2.58
CA LEU A 225 -5.53 14.75 -1.15
C LEU A 225 -6.66 15.47 -0.43
N GLY A 226 -7.14 16.57 -1.00
CA GLY A 226 -8.30 17.30 -0.48
C GLY A 226 -9.54 16.42 -0.44
N SER A 227 -9.80 15.67 -1.51
CA SER A 227 -10.95 14.76 -1.58
C SER A 227 -10.87 13.62 -0.55
N TRP A 228 -9.70 13.04 -0.34
CA TRP A 228 -9.44 12.03 0.70
C TRP A 228 -9.65 12.58 2.10
N LEU A 229 -9.05 13.72 2.42
CA LEU A 229 -9.11 14.30 3.76
C LEU A 229 -10.50 14.81 4.13
N ARG A 230 -11.31 15.25 3.16
CA ARG A 230 -12.72 15.63 3.37
C ARG A 230 -13.61 14.41 3.57
N SER A 231 -13.20 13.24 3.09
CA SER A 231 -14.00 12.02 3.15
C SER A 231 -14.10 11.48 4.58
N PRO A 232 -15.18 10.73 4.90
CA PRO A 232 -15.33 10.09 6.20
C PRO A 232 -14.50 8.81 6.35
N TYR A 233 -13.81 8.34 5.29
CA TYR A 233 -13.11 7.06 5.30
C TYR A 233 -11.76 7.16 6.03
N THR A 234 -11.50 6.19 6.91
CA THR A 234 -10.25 6.09 7.67
C THR A 234 -9.21 5.22 6.97
N ARG A 235 -9.66 4.28 6.13
CA ARG A 235 -8.80 3.34 5.39
C ARG A 235 -8.77 3.64 3.90
N LEU A 236 -7.57 3.58 3.31
CA LEU A 236 -7.35 3.86 1.89
C LEU A 236 -8.15 2.94 0.97
N GLY A 237 -8.18 1.64 1.27
CA GLY A 237 -8.92 0.67 0.44
C GLY A 237 -10.44 0.84 0.51
N GLU A 238 -10.99 1.52 1.52
CA GLU A 238 -12.41 1.91 1.53
C GLU A 238 -12.67 3.08 0.60
N TRP A 239 -11.81 4.09 0.63
CA TRP A 239 -11.91 5.23 -0.28
C TRP A 239 -11.65 4.86 -1.73
N ASP A 240 -10.68 3.99 -2.03
CA ASP A 240 -10.41 3.55 -3.41
C ASP A 240 -11.62 2.85 -4.05
N ARG A 241 -12.46 2.19 -3.23
CA ARG A 241 -13.70 1.52 -3.71
C ARG A 241 -14.86 2.49 -3.93
N THR A 242 -14.83 3.67 -3.33
CA THR A 242 -15.94 4.63 -3.33
C THR A 242 -15.68 5.87 -4.16
N VAL A 243 -14.40 6.24 -4.33
CA VAL A 243 -13.99 7.35 -5.18
C VAL A 243 -14.39 7.07 -6.63
N GLN A 244 -15.00 8.06 -7.26
CA GLN A 244 -15.48 7.99 -8.63
C GLN A 244 -14.65 8.91 -9.51
N TYR A 245 -14.33 8.44 -10.71
CA TYR A 245 -13.65 9.19 -11.75
C TYR A 245 -14.55 9.30 -12.97
N ARG A 246 -14.21 10.21 -13.88
CA ARG A 246 -14.95 10.36 -15.14
C ARG A 246 -14.84 9.14 -16.05
N GLU A 247 -13.75 8.37 -15.93
CA GLU A 247 -13.50 7.12 -16.65
C GLU A 247 -13.50 5.96 -15.64
N GLU A 248 -13.96 4.77 -16.05
CA GLU A 248 -13.87 3.57 -15.22
C GLU A 248 -12.42 3.09 -15.13
N LEU A 249 -11.99 2.72 -13.92
CA LEU A 249 -10.63 2.30 -13.56
C LEU A 249 -10.50 0.79 -13.41
#